data_AF-A0A936HGB4-F1
#
_entry.id   AF-A0A936HGB4-F1
#
_cell.length_a   1.000
_cell.length_b   1.000
_cell.length_c   1.000
_cell.angle_alpha   90.00
_cell.angle_beta   90.00
_cell.angle_gamma   90.00
#
_symmetry.space_group_name_H-M   'P 1'
#
loop_
_entity.id
_entity.type
_entity.pdbx_description
1 polymer ?
#
loop_
_entity_poly.entity_id
_entity_poly.type
_entity_poly.pdbx_seq_one_letter_code
_entity_poly.pdbx_strand_id
1 'polypeptide(L)'
;MTSFPPSKRYRVIYADPPWTFATYSRKGKGRSPEAHYDCMTLEHIKALPVAEWAADDCVLLLWATDPLLERAFDVIRAWGFTYKTVGFYWAKLNKGDGAPGAEQRSFFTGMGFWTRANPEQCLLATRGHPKRRSTSVRKLVVAPRREHSRKPAEVHDRIEALCEGPYLEMFARSARAGWDAWGQEVGVLDTGIAPQRRWRSTSHPDAAQE
;
A
#
# COMPACT_ATOMS: atom_id res chain seq x y z
N MET A 1 -1.68 14.36 15.81
CA MET A 1 -2.75 13.56 16.45
C MET A 1 -3.43 12.77 15.34
N THR A 2 -3.17 11.47 15.23
CA THR A 2 -3.91 10.60 14.28
C THR A 2 -5.32 10.42 14.80
N SER A 3 -6.32 10.95 14.08
CA SER A 3 -7.73 10.62 14.33
C SER A 3 -7.86 9.10 14.21
N PHE A 4 -8.34 8.45 15.26
CA PHE A 4 -8.86 7.09 15.11
C PHE A 4 -9.98 7.12 14.07
N PRO A 5 -10.16 6.07 13.25
CA PRO A 5 -11.38 5.94 12.49
C PRO A 5 -12.56 6.00 13.46
N PRO A 6 -13.74 6.54 13.06
CA PRO A 6 -14.94 6.47 13.88
C PRO A 6 -15.18 5.02 14.35
N SER A 7 -16.02 4.81 15.39
CA SER A 7 -16.38 3.48 15.98
C SER A 7 -17.06 2.48 15.02
N LYS A 8 -16.94 2.74 13.73
CA LYS A 8 -17.42 2.00 12.58
C LYS A 8 -16.49 0.82 12.29
N ARG A 9 -17.09 -0.34 12.02
CA ARG A 9 -16.37 -1.51 11.54
C ARG A 9 -16.43 -1.63 10.02
N TYR A 10 -15.28 -1.77 9.38
CA TYR A 10 -15.13 -1.80 7.93
C TYR A 10 -15.24 -3.21 7.36
N ARG A 11 -15.93 -3.36 6.23
CA ARG A 11 -15.95 -4.63 5.47
C ARG A 11 -14.78 -4.74 4.50
N VAL A 12 -14.15 -3.62 4.18
CA VAL A 12 -12.97 -3.56 3.33
C VAL A 12 -11.96 -2.60 3.94
N ILE A 13 -10.74 -3.09 4.09
CA ILE A 13 -9.57 -2.30 4.48
C ILE A 13 -8.55 -2.39 3.35
N TYR A 14 -8.12 -1.24 2.86
CA TYR A 14 -7.10 -1.11 1.82
C TYR A 14 -5.91 -0.35 2.40
N ALA A 15 -4.71 -0.94 2.35
CA ALA A 15 -3.55 -0.40 3.05
C ALA A 15 -2.29 -0.41 2.18
N ASP A 16 -1.54 0.69 2.24
CA ASP A 16 -0.19 0.83 1.67
C ASP A 16 0.80 1.25 2.76
N PRO A 17 1.22 0.34 3.67
CA PRO A 17 2.02 0.72 4.81
C PRO A 17 3.37 1.35 4.43
N PRO A 18 3.86 2.32 5.21
CA PRO A 18 5.13 2.97 4.97
C PRO A 18 6.26 2.10 5.50
N TRP A 19 6.49 0.94 4.87
CA TRP A 19 7.48 -0.04 5.30
C TRP A 19 8.89 0.57 5.45
N THR A 20 9.56 0.35 6.58
CA THR A 20 11.02 0.55 6.67
C THR A 20 11.73 -0.46 5.78
N PHE A 21 12.61 0.02 4.90
CA PHE A 21 13.29 -0.80 3.91
C PHE A 21 14.79 -0.78 4.11
N ALA A 22 15.39 -1.94 4.44
CA ALA A 22 16.83 -2.06 4.53
C ALA A 22 17.45 -2.02 3.13
N THR A 23 18.33 -1.06 2.85
CA THR A 23 19.05 -0.96 1.58
C THR A 23 20.50 -1.46 1.73
N TYR A 24 21.00 -2.23 0.76
CA TYR A 24 22.38 -2.76 0.75
C TYR A 24 23.50 -1.71 0.62
N SER A 25 23.19 -0.42 0.43
CA SER A 25 24.21 0.63 0.33
C SER A 25 23.69 2.01 0.72
N ARG A 26 24.61 2.91 1.10
CA ARG A 26 24.30 4.33 1.36
C ARG A 26 23.70 5.04 0.15
N LYS A 27 24.07 4.64 -1.07
CA LYS A 27 23.48 5.16 -2.32
C LYS A 27 22.04 4.64 -2.54
N GLY A 28 21.73 3.44 -2.03
CA GLY A 28 20.39 2.88 -1.99
C GLY A 28 19.45 3.64 -1.05
N LYS A 29 19.96 4.12 0.10
CA LYS A 29 19.17 4.92 1.06
C LYS A 29 18.52 6.15 0.42
N GLY A 30 19.23 6.88 -0.45
CA GLY A 30 18.67 8.05 -1.15
C GLY A 30 17.51 7.74 -2.11
N ARG A 31 17.17 6.46 -2.31
CA ARG A 31 16.06 5.96 -3.14
C ARG A 31 15.08 5.10 -2.33
N SER A 32 15.27 4.97 -1.00
CA SER A 32 14.35 4.25 -0.13
C SER A 32 13.10 5.10 0.14
N PRO A 33 11.98 4.48 0.55
CA PRO A 33 10.79 5.20 1.00
C PRO A 33 11.08 6.29 2.04
N GLU A 34 12.07 6.07 2.92
CA GLU A 34 12.50 6.97 4.00
C GLU A 34 13.01 8.32 3.49
N ALA A 35 13.43 8.40 2.23
CA ALA A 35 13.82 9.67 1.61
C ALA A 35 12.59 10.56 1.33
N HIS A 36 11.38 9.99 1.27
CA HIS A 36 10.16 10.62 0.80
C HIS A 36 9.10 10.81 1.90
N TYR A 37 8.98 9.90 2.86
CA TYR A 37 8.04 9.95 4.00
C TYR A 37 8.59 9.19 5.21
N ASP A 38 8.03 9.46 6.41
CA ASP A 38 8.42 8.73 7.62
C ASP A 38 7.96 7.27 7.55
N CYS A 39 8.92 6.35 7.64
CA CYS A 39 8.64 4.91 7.65
C CYS A 39 8.28 4.41 9.05
N MET A 40 7.45 3.37 9.09
CA MET A 40 7.13 2.63 10.31
C MET A 40 7.87 1.31 10.34
N THR A 41 8.40 0.98 11.53
CA THR A 41 8.97 -0.34 11.80
C THR A 41 7.90 -1.42 11.64
N LEU A 42 8.33 -2.65 11.33
CA LEU A 42 7.41 -3.79 11.21
C LEU A 42 6.57 -3.98 12.48
N GLU A 43 7.18 -3.84 13.65
CA GLU A 43 6.47 -3.98 14.93
C GLU A 43 5.43 -2.87 15.14
N HIS A 44 5.72 -1.62 14.77
CA HIS A 44 4.70 -0.55 14.83
C HIS A 44 3.56 -0.78 13.84
N ILE A 45 3.84 -1.31 12.64
CA ILE A 45 2.79 -1.65 11.66
C ILE A 45 1.90 -2.76 12.22
N LYS A 46 2.50 -3.83 12.77
CA LYS A 46 1.77 -4.96 13.38
C LYS A 46 0.93 -4.54 14.59
N ALA A 47 1.40 -3.56 15.37
CA ALA A 47 0.72 -3.06 16.56
C ALA A 47 -0.50 -2.16 16.28
N LEU A 48 -0.76 -1.78 15.02
CA LEU A 48 -1.95 -1.01 14.68
C LEU A 48 -3.23 -1.81 15.02
N PRO A 49 -4.26 -1.18 15.62
CA PRO A 49 -5.47 -1.87 16.07
C PRO A 49 -6.44 -2.15 14.92
N VAL A 50 -5.93 -2.61 13.77
CA VAL A 50 -6.72 -2.88 12.56
C VAL A 50 -7.80 -3.94 12.82
N ALA A 51 -7.53 -4.89 13.71
CA ALA A 51 -8.50 -5.90 14.11
C ALA A 51 -9.78 -5.27 14.70
N GLU A 52 -9.66 -4.19 15.48
CA GLU A 52 -10.77 -3.48 16.12
C GLU A 52 -11.62 -2.70 15.11
N TRP A 53 -10.98 -2.17 14.06
CA TRP A 53 -11.66 -1.40 13.02
C TRP A 53 -12.38 -2.27 12.01
N ALA A 54 -12.11 -3.56 11.99
CA ALA A 54 -12.54 -4.40 10.90
C ALA A 54 -13.79 -5.21 11.33
N ALA A 55 -14.76 -5.39 10.42
CA ALA A 55 -15.99 -6.16 10.65
C ALA A 55 -15.76 -7.68 10.63
N ASP A 56 -16.60 -8.46 11.32
CA ASP A 56 -16.39 -9.92 11.47
C ASP A 56 -16.09 -10.61 10.12
N ASP A 57 -16.83 -10.25 9.07
CA ASP A 57 -16.52 -10.53 7.67
C ASP A 57 -15.86 -9.32 7.00
N CYS A 58 -14.55 -9.41 6.75
CA CYS A 58 -13.78 -8.30 6.19
C CYS A 58 -12.73 -8.78 5.17
N VAL A 59 -12.54 -7.99 4.12
CA VAL A 59 -11.43 -8.12 3.18
C VAL A 59 -10.34 -7.12 3.54
N LEU A 60 -9.10 -7.60 3.56
CA LEU A 60 -7.89 -6.77 3.63
C LEU A 60 -7.18 -6.83 2.28
N LEU A 61 -6.88 -5.66 1.73
CA LEU A 61 -6.04 -5.47 0.56
C LEU A 61 -4.77 -4.73 0.96
N LEU A 62 -3.64 -5.40 0.88
CA LEU A 62 -2.36 -4.92 1.42
C LEU A 62 -1.30 -4.84 0.34
N TRP A 63 -0.82 -3.64 0.03
CA TRP A 63 0.33 -3.48 -0.85
C TRP A 63 1.62 -3.95 -0.16
N ALA A 64 2.39 -4.74 -0.90
CA ALA A 64 3.71 -5.20 -0.50
C ALA A 64 4.66 -5.12 -1.70
N THR A 65 5.94 -4.93 -1.42
CA THR A 65 7.02 -5.10 -2.41
C THR A 65 7.62 -6.49 -2.25
N ASP A 66 8.18 -7.05 -3.33
CA ASP A 66 8.75 -8.41 -3.35
C ASP A 66 9.64 -8.74 -2.13
N PRO A 67 10.57 -7.87 -1.71
CA PRO A 67 11.48 -8.19 -0.61
C PRO A 67 10.82 -8.19 0.77
N LEU A 68 9.59 -7.69 0.86
CA LEU A 68 8.83 -7.57 2.10
C LEU A 68 7.66 -8.54 2.17
N LEU A 69 7.52 -9.47 1.22
CA LEU A 69 6.39 -10.40 1.18
C LEU A 69 6.21 -11.20 2.48
N GLU A 70 7.31 -11.76 3.02
CA GLU A 70 7.26 -12.50 4.29
C GLU A 70 6.73 -11.62 5.44
N ARG A 71 7.23 -10.38 5.53
CA ARG A 71 6.80 -9.40 6.53
C ARG A 71 5.35 -8.95 6.32
N ALA A 72 4.89 -8.87 5.08
CA ALA A 72 3.50 -8.56 4.77
C ALA A 72 2.58 -9.69 5.27
N PHE A 73 3.01 -10.96 5.17
CA PHE A 73 2.27 -12.07 5.77
C PHE A 73 2.26 -12.03 7.31
N ASP A 74 3.34 -11.57 7.95
CA ASP A 74 3.33 -11.29 9.40
C ASP A 74 2.30 -10.23 9.78
N VAL A 75 2.22 -9.13 9.01
CA VAL A 75 1.23 -8.05 9.23
C VAL A 75 -0.20 -8.57 9.05
N ILE A 76 -0.46 -9.33 7.98
CA ILE A 76 -1.77 -9.95 7.75
C ILE A 76 -2.21 -10.78 8.96
N ARG A 77 -1.31 -11.61 9.51
CA ARG A 77 -1.57 -12.41 10.70
C ARG A 77 -1.79 -11.56 11.94
N ALA A 78 -0.93 -10.57 12.18
CA ALA A 78 -1.02 -9.69 13.35
C ALA A 78 -2.33 -8.90 13.38
N TRP A 79 -2.85 -8.50 12.23
CA TRP A 79 -4.13 -7.81 12.12
C TRP A 79 -5.36 -8.73 12.16
N GLY A 80 -5.17 -10.04 12.33
CA GLY A 80 -6.27 -11.01 12.47
C GLY A 80 -6.89 -11.46 11.14
N PHE A 81 -6.15 -11.39 10.04
CA PHE A 81 -6.59 -11.84 8.71
C PHE A 81 -5.84 -13.11 8.29
N THR A 82 -6.44 -13.85 7.36
CA THR A 82 -5.81 -15.00 6.68
C THR A 82 -5.57 -14.66 5.22
N TYR A 83 -4.31 -14.74 4.78
CA TYR A 83 -3.96 -14.56 3.36
C TYR A 83 -4.72 -15.56 2.48
N LYS A 84 -5.21 -15.10 1.33
CA LYS A 84 -5.93 -15.94 0.35
C LYS A 84 -5.23 -15.98 -0.99
N THR A 85 -4.88 -14.83 -1.53
CA THR A 85 -4.32 -14.73 -2.88
C THR A 85 -3.76 -13.33 -3.13
N VAL A 86 -3.10 -13.10 -4.26
CA VAL A 86 -2.89 -11.74 -4.75
C VAL A 86 -4.21 -11.20 -5.31
N GLY A 87 -4.67 -10.07 -4.78
CA GLY A 87 -5.86 -9.36 -5.24
C GLY A 87 -5.59 -8.62 -6.55
N PHE A 88 -4.49 -7.87 -6.60
CA PHE A 88 -4.08 -7.14 -7.79
C PHE A 88 -2.57 -7.22 -8.04
N TYR A 89 -2.18 -7.25 -9.31
CA TYR A 89 -0.83 -6.99 -9.76
C TYR A 89 -0.82 -5.69 -10.55
N TRP A 90 -0.01 -4.72 -10.15
CA TRP A 90 0.24 -3.52 -10.89
C TRP A 90 1.48 -3.68 -11.77
N ALA A 91 1.25 -4.00 -13.04
CA ALA A 91 2.27 -3.94 -14.07
C ALA A 91 2.51 -2.47 -14.43
N LYS A 92 3.65 -1.94 -13.98
CA LYS A 92 3.96 -0.51 -14.04
C LYS A 92 4.40 -0.12 -15.44
N LEU A 93 3.71 0.85 -16.05
CA LEU A 93 4.20 1.52 -17.25
C LEU A 93 5.12 2.68 -16.89
N ASN A 94 5.93 3.16 -17.86
CA ASN A 94 6.68 4.40 -17.68
C ASN A 94 5.75 5.60 -17.58
N LYS A 95 6.31 6.75 -17.18
CA LYS A 95 5.56 8.00 -17.14
C LYS A 95 5.23 8.42 -18.57
N GLY A 96 3.96 8.73 -18.84
CA GLY A 96 3.48 9.14 -20.16
C GLY A 96 2.98 8.00 -21.05
N ASP A 97 3.25 6.75 -20.70
CA ASP A 97 2.74 5.59 -21.44
C ASP A 97 1.30 5.24 -21.04
N GLY A 98 0.53 4.72 -22.01
CA GLY A 98 -0.83 4.22 -21.83
C GLY A 98 -0.93 2.70 -21.91
N ALA A 99 -2.01 2.12 -21.37
CA ALA A 99 -2.23 0.67 -21.38
C ALA A 99 -2.57 0.08 -22.77
N PRO A 100 -3.41 0.72 -23.61
CA PRO A 100 -3.71 0.19 -24.94
C PRO A 100 -2.45 0.15 -25.82
N GLY A 101 -2.13 -1.01 -26.38
CA GLY A 101 -0.97 -1.20 -27.23
C GLY A 101 0.38 -1.16 -26.49
N ALA A 102 0.38 -1.29 -25.16
CA ALA A 102 1.62 -1.31 -24.37
C ALA A 102 2.53 -2.48 -24.83
N GLU A 103 3.76 -2.14 -25.19
CA GLU A 103 4.81 -3.09 -25.55
C GLU A 103 5.74 -3.30 -24.36
N GLN A 104 6.65 -4.28 -24.45
CA GLN A 104 7.61 -4.56 -23.37
C GLN A 104 8.41 -3.31 -22.94
N ARG A 105 8.78 -2.43 -23.88
CA ARG A 105 9.49 -1.17 -23.60
C ARG A 105 8.66 -0.14 -22.84
N SER A 106 7.33 -0.25 -22.88
CA SER A 106 6.42 0.64 -22.15
C SER A 106 6.43 0.34 -20.64
N PHE A 107 6.91 -0.84 -20.23
CA PHE A 107 6.96 -1.23 -18.83
C PHE A 107 8.20 -0.67 -18.13
N PHE A 108 7.97 -0.09 -16.95
CA PHE A 108 9.04 0.42 -16.11
C PHE A 108 9.96 -0.71 -15.64
N THR A 109 11.27 -0.52 -15.78
CA THR A 109 12.27 -1.46 -15.28
C THR A 109 12.77 -1.01 -13.91
N GLY A 110 12.21 -1.57 -12.84
CA GLY A 110 12.68 -1.35 -11.48
C GLY A 110 14.02 -2.03 -11.22
N MET A 111 14.77 -1.54 -10.24
CA MET A 111 16.11 -2.06 -9.93
C MET A 111 16.07 -3.55 -9.55
N GLY A 112 15.17 -3.88 -8.61
CA GLY A 112 15.11 -5.18 -7.93
C GLY A 112 16.42 -5.57 -7.23
N PHE A 113 16.45 -6.77 -6.67
CA PHE A 113 17.64 -7.29 -5.97
C PHE A 113 18.32 -8.45 -6.68
N TRP A 114 17.54 -9.27 -7.39
CA TRP A 114 18.04 -10.42 -8.16
C TRP A 114 17.66 -10.31 -9.63
N THR A 115 16.40 -9.95 -9.90
CA THR A 115 15.88 -9.60 -11.23
C THR A 115 15.35 -8.17 -11.23
N ARG A 116 15.10 -7.60 -12.42
CA ARG A 116 14.49 -6.26 -12.53
C ARG A 116 13.05 -6.29 -12.01
N ALA A 117 12.71 -5.33 -11.14
CA ALA A 117 11.43 -5.32 -10.42
C ALA A 117 10.30 -4.68 -11.24
N ASN A 118 9.28 -5.48 -11.55
CA ASN A 118 7.95 -5.16 -12.07
C ASN A 118 7.23 -6.51 -12.18
N PRO A 119 5.99 -6.72 -11.68
CA PRO A 119 5.01 -5.77 -11.11
C PRO A 119 5.15 -5.50 -9.60
N GLU A 120 4.26 -4.67 -9.06
CA GLU A 120 3.95 -4.62 -7.63
C GLU A 120 2.65 -5.38 -7.31
N GLN A 121 2.53 -5.90 -6.09
CA GLN A 121 1.44 -6.77 -5.66
C GLN A 121 0.62 -6.15 -4.53
N CYS A 122 -0.69 -6.26 -4.66
CA CYS A 122 -1.67 -6.01 -3.61
C CYS A 122 -2.24 -7.35 -3.16
N LEU A 123 -1.83 -7.81 -1.99
CA LEU A 123 -2.27 -9.07 -1.39
C LEU A 123 -3.72 -8.95 -0.94
N LEU A 124 -4.50 -10.02 -1.09
CA LEU A 124 -5.87 -10.15 -0.59
C LEU A 124 -5.90 -11.18 0.54
N ALA A 125 -6.33 -10.73 1.70
CA ALA A 125 -6.58 -11.54 2.88
C ALA A 125 -8.01 -11.34 3.36
N THR A 126 -8.53 -12.27 4.15
CA THR A 126 -9.88 -12.18 4.70
C THR A 126 -9.91 -12.52 6.18
N ARG A 127 -10.84 -11.91 6.90
CA ARG A 127 -11.34 -12.38 8.19
C ARG A 127 -12.80 -12.81 8.02
N GLY A 128 -13.19 -13.90 8.64
CA GLY A 128 -14.52 -14.50 8.45
C GLY A 128 -14.73 -14.99 7.02
N HIS A 129 -15.95 -14.81 6.52
CA HIS A 129 -16.44 -15.28 5.23
C HIS A 129 -17.05 -14.14 4.38
N PRO A 130 -16.27 -13.09 4.04
CA PRO A 130 -16.79 -11.96 3.28
C PRO A 130 -17.29 -12.37 1.90
N LYS A 131 -18.41 -11.78 1.49
CA LYS A 131 -19.03 -12.05 0.20
C LYS A 131 -18.38 -11.24 -0.92
N ARG A 132 -18.01 -11.93 -2.00
CA ARG A 132 -17.58 -11.33 -3.26
C ARG A 132 -18.81 -10.93 -4.10
N ARG A 133 -18.88 -9.68 -4.54
CA ARG A 133 -19.96 -9.14 -5.39
C ARG A 133 -19.82 -9.56 -6.86
N SER A 134 -18.60 -9.60 -7.38
CA SER A 134 -18.34 -9.86 -8.79
C SER A 134 -17.19 -10.84 -9.01
N THR A 135 -17.37 -11.73 -9.98
CA THR A 135 -16.33 -12.67 -10.45
C THR A 135 -15.53 -12.11 -11.62
N SER A 136 -15.95 -10.99 -12.22
CA SER A 136 -15.35 -10.42 -13.43
C SER A 136 -14.19 -9.47 -13.16
N VAL A 137 -13.98 -9.06 -11.90
CA VAL A 137 -12.88 -8.16 -11.52
C VAL A 137 -11.53 -8.82 -11.83
N ARG A 138 -10.77 -8.21 -12.74
CA ARG A 138 -9.46 -8.72 -13.17
C ARG A 138 -8.37 -8.30 -12.18
N LYS A 139 -7.41 -9.20 -11.95
CA LYS A 139 -6.26 -8.95 -11.07
C LYS A 139 -5.20 -8.03 -11.69
N LEU A 140 -4.99 -8.14 -13.01
CA LEU A 140 -3.95 -7.39 -13.70
C LEU A 140 -4.38 -5.93 -13.91
N VAL A 141 -3.58 -5.01 -13.36
CA VAL A 141 -3.71 -3.56 -13.43
C VAL A 141 -2.51 -3.08 -14.25
N VAL A 142 -2.75 -2.48 -15.40
CA VAL A 142 -1.70 -1.96 -16.29
C VAL A 142 -1.86 -0.44 -16.33
N ALA A 143 -0.99 0.26 -15.61
CA ALA A 143 -1.12 1.71 -15.45
C ALA A 143 0.24 2.40 -15.32
N PRO A 144 0.38 3.64 -15.79
CA PRO A 144 1.62 4.40 -15.65
C PRO A 144 1.94 4.73 -14.20
N ARG A 145 3.23 4.64 -13.86
CA ARG A 145 3.73 5.20 -12.60
C ARG A 145 3.54 6.71 -12.58
N ARG A 146 3.17 7.24 -11.42
CA ARG A 146 2.96 8.68 -11.19
C ARG A 146 3.97 9.22 -10.18
N GLU A 147 3.54 10.04 -9.23
CA GLU A 147 4.34 10.45 -8.07
C GLU A 147 4.82 9.23 -7.28
N HIS A 148 5.90 9.38 -6.51
CA HIS A 148 6.53 8.25 -5.82
C HIS A 148 5.52 7.47 -4.96
N SER A 149 5.46 6.15 -5.15
CA SER A 149 4.57 5.23 -4.44
C SER A 149 3.05 5.47 -4.65
N ARG A 150 2.60 6.41 -5.51
CA ARG A 150 1.17 6.61 -5.76
C ARG A 150 0.57 5.43 -6.54
N LYS A 151 -0.37 4.72 -5.92
CA LYS A 151 -1.03 3.55 -6.50
C LYS A 151 -2.03 3.94 -7.60
N PRO A 152 -2.40 3.03 -8.53
CA PRO A 152 -3.36 3.33 -9.60
C PRO A 152 -4.76 3.56 -9.02
N ALA A 153 -5.43 4.63 -9.47
CA ALA A 153 -6.76 4.98 -8.97
C ALA A 153 -7.82 3.91 -9.35
N GLU A 154 -7.63 3.20 -10.46
CA GLU A 154 -8.54 2.13 -10.91
C GLU A 154 -8.62 0.96 -9.93
N VAL A 155 -7.67 0.83 -9.00
CA VAL A 155 -7.70 -0.24 -7.98
C VAL A 155 -8.89 -0.05 -7.06
N HIS A 156 -9.17 1.17 -6.61
CA HIS A 156 -10.34 1.44 -5.78
C HIS A 156 -11.66 1.13 -6.51
N ASP A 157 -11.79 1.48 -7.80
CA ASP A 157 -12.98 1.15 -8.60
C ASP A 157 -13.19 -0.37 -8.66
N ARG A 158 -12.10 -1.12 -8.85
CA ARG A 158 -12.12 -2.59 -8.85
C ARG A 158 -12.48 -3.16 -7.47
N ILE A 159 -12.06 -2.52 -6.39
CA ILE A 159 -12.41 -2.93 -5.02
C ILE A 159 -13.90 -2.72 -4.77
N GLU A 160 -14.46 -1.58 -5.15
CA GLU A 160 -15.89 -1.27 -5.01
C GLU A 160 -16.77 -2.23 -5.84
N ALA A 161 -16.28 -2.65 -7.01
CA ALA A 161 -16.91 -3.69 -7.82
C ALA A 161 -16.78 -5.10 -7.20
N LEU A 162 -15.69 -5.37 -6.47
CA LEU A 162 -15.40 -6.69 -5.89
C LEU A 162 -16.15 -6.92 -4.56
N CYS A 163 -16.25 -5.90 -3.72
CA CYS A 163 -16.73 -5.99 -2.34
C CYS A 163 -17.62 -4.81 -1.97
N GLU A 164 -18.60 -5.06 -1.11
CA GLU A 164 -19.41 -4.00 -0.52
C GLU A 164 -18.67 -3.36 0.66
N GLY A 165 -18.79 -2.04 0.80
CA GLY A 165 -18.25 -1.30 1.94
C GLY A 165 -19.05 -1.56 3.23
N PRO A 166 -18.76 -0.80 4.30
CA PRO A 166 -17.94 0.41 4.32
C PRO A 166 -16.44 0.16 4.09
N TYR A 167 -15.77 1.16 3.50
CA TYR A 167 -14.37 1.10 3.07
C TYR A 167 -13.47 2.02 3.91
N LEU A 168 -12.29 1.51 4.28
CA LEU A 168 -11.21 2.27 4.91
C LEU A 168 -9.95 2.19 4.05
N GLU A 169 -9.33 3.33 3.76
CA GLU A 169 -7.98 3.43 3.22
C GLU A 169 -6.99 3.85 4.31
N MET A 170 -6.02 2.98 4.60
CA MET A 170 -4.93 3.24 5.53
C MET A 170 -3.69 3.73 4.79
N PHE A 171 -3.02 4.72 5.38
CA PHE A 171 -1.91 5.47 4.80
C PHE A 171 -2.30 6.19 3.49
N ALA A 172 -3.56 6.62 3.43
CA ALA A 172 -4.10 7.35 2.30
C ALA A 172 -3.34 8.66 2.09
N ARG A 173 -3.00 8.96 0.85
CA ARG A 173 -2.37 10.24 0.44
C ARG A 173 -3.31 11.16 -0.34
N SER A 174 -4.49 10.67 -0.70
CA SER A 174 -5.56 11.41 -1.37
C SER A 174 -6.91 10.97 -0.81
N ALA A 175 -7.86 11.88 -0.70
CA ALA A 175 -9.23 11.53 -0.34
C ALA A 175 -9.96 10.85 -1.50
N ARG A 176 -10.92 9.97 -1.17
CA ARG A 176 -11.85 9.37 -2.14
C ARG A 176 -13.26 9.37 -1.56
N ALA A 177 -14.22 9.84 -2.35
CA ALA A 177 -15.63 9.84 -1.93
C ALA A 177 -16.09 8.41 -1.61
N GLY A 178 -16.80 8.24 -0.48
CA GLY A 178 -17.27 6.93 0.00
C GLY A 178 -16.23 6.10 0.76
N TRP A 179 -14.99 6.59 0.90
CA TRP A 179 -13.93 5.96 1.68
C TRP A 179 -13.56 6.81 2.90
N ASP A 180 -13.46 6.16 4.05
CA ASP A 180 -12.82 6.77 5.20
C ASP A 180 -11.30 6.65 5.02
N ALA A 181 -10.55 7.71 5.37
CA ALA A 181 -9.11 7.77 5.19
C ALA A 181 -8.39 7.88 6.54
N TRP A 182 -7.30 7.12 6.72
CA TRP A 182 -6.48 7.14 7.92
C TRP A 182 -5.00 7.28 7.55
N GLY A 183 -4.26 8.19 8.18
CA GLY A 183 -2.83 8.39 7.93
C GLY A 183 -2.33 9.77 8.37
N GLN A 184 -1.01 9.95 8.43
CA GLN A 184 -0.37 11.23 8.77
C GLN A 184 -0.39 12.24 7.59
N GLU A 185 -0.58 11.74 6.36
CA GLU A 185 -0.51 12.52 5.11
C GLU A 185 -1.84 12.56 4.34
N VAL A 186 -2.97 12.39 5.03
CA VAL A 186 -4.29 12.42 4.38
C VAL A 186 -4.50 13.78 3.69
N GLY A 187 -4.86 13.76 2.40
CA GLY A 187 -5.15 14.94 1.60
C GLY A 187 -3.96 15.67 0.99
N VAL A 188 -2.74 15.16 1.22
CA VAL A 188 -1.50 15.80 0.73
C VAL A 188 -1.44 15.88 -0.81
N LEU A 189 -1.98 14.89 -1.53
CA LEU A 189 -2.03 14.91 -3.00
C LEU A 189 -3.25 15.65 -3.57
N ASP A 190 -4.21 16.05 -2.74
CA ASP A 190 -5.45 16.72 -3.20
C ASP A 190 -5.17 18.18 -3.64
N THR A 191 -4.07 18.76 -3.16
CA THR A 191 -3.62 20.12 -3.51
C THR A 191 -2.72 20.18 -4.75
N GLY A 192 -2.35 19.03 -5.33
CA GLY A 192 -1.41 18.95 -6.45
C GLY A 192 0.06 19.25 -6.10
N ILE A 193 0.37 19.53 -4.82
CA ILE A 193 1.72 19.81 -4.34
C ILE A 193 2.16 18.65 -3.45
N ALA A 194 2.95 17.72 -4.00
CA ALA A 194 3.61 16.70 -3.18
C ALA A 194 4.64 17.38 -2.24
N PRO A 195 4.72 17.00 -0.96
CA PRO A 195 5.73 17.52 -0.05
C PRO A 195 7.10 17.08 -0.56
N GLN A 196 8.00 18.03 -0.76
CA GLN A 196 9.38 17.69 -1.11
C GLN A 196 10.13 17.31 0.16
N ARG A 197 10.51 16.03 0.31
CA ARG A 197 11.68 15.70 1.13
C ARG A 197 12.72 14.89 0.38
N ARG A 198 13.97 15.22 0.73
CA ARG A 198 15.26 14.68 0.28
C ARG A 198 16.09 14.33 1.55
N TRP A 199 15.43 13.85 2.64
CA TRP A 199 15.85 13.68 4.07
C TRP A 199 15.43 14.84 5.04
N ARG A 200 15.28 14.70 6.39
CA ARG A 200 15.70 13.68 7.40
C ARG A 200 14.53 12.91 8.06
N SER A 201 14.79 11.62 8.37
CA SER A 201 14.10 10.85 9.41
C SER A 201 15.14 10.43 10.47
N THR A 202 14.92 10.80 11.73
CA THR A 202 15.71 10.36 12.89
C THR A 202 14.93 9.30 13.64
N SER A 203 14.78 8.10 13.07
CA SER A 203 14.42 6.93 13.85
C SER A 203 15.65 6.45 14.63
N HIS A 204 16.04 7.23 15.64
CA HIS A 204 16.97 6.83 16.71
C HIS A 204 16.50 7.49 18.01
N PRO A 205 16.01 6.71 19.00
CA PRO A 205 16.54 6.79 20.34
C PRO A 205 17.84 5.96 20.39
N ASP A 206 18.93 6.64 20.72
CA ASP A 206 20.21 6.14 21.21
C ASP A 206 21.05 5.22 20.29
N ALA A 207 21.82 5.85 19.40
CA ALA A 207 23.23 5.49 19.29
C ALA A 207 24.02 6.32 20.32
N ALA A 208 23.90 5.95 21.59
CA ALA A 208 24.81 6.42 22.62
C ALA A 208 26.16 5.69 22.45
N GLN A 209 27.14 6.46 21.98
CA GLN A 209 28.56 6.45 22.38
C GLN A 209 29.09 5.17 23.03
N GLU A 210 29.73 4.29 22.25
CA GLU A 210 31.18 3.99 22.21
C GLU A 210 31.46 2.89 21.16
#